data_AF-A0A371Q6Y9-F1
#
_entry.id   AF-A0A371Q6Y9-F1
#
_cell.length_a   1.000
_cell.length_b   1.000
_cell.length_c   1.000
_cell.angle_alpha   90.00
_cell.angle_beta   90.00
_cell.angle_gamma   90.00
#
_symmetry.space_group_name_H-M   'P 1'
#
loop_
_entity.id
_entity.type
_entity.pdbx_description
1 polymer ?
#
loop_
_entity_poly.entity_id
_entity_poly.type
_entity_poly.pdbx_seq_one_letter_code
_entity_poly.pdbx_strand_id
1 'polypeptide(L)' 'MPRIVRAGVDLAGVTAHEVLYVGDHPQNDVIPARACGLQTAHLRRGPLGHLWAESEDARAADWRLGGLTERVDVVRAQ' A
#
# COMPACT_ATOMS: atom_id res chain seq x y z
N MET A 1 -4.43 4.29 -12.25
CA MET A 1 -3.22 4.08 -13.07
C MET A 1 -2.44 2.86 -12.55
N PRO A 2 -2.72 1.63 -13.01
CA PRO A 2 -2.07 0.41 -12.45
C PRO A 2 -0.67 0.10 -13.03
N ARG A 3 -0.17 0.87 -14.01
CA ARG A 3 1.07 0.53 -14.73
C ARG A 3 2.33 0.57 -13.86
N ILE A 4 2.45 1.54 -12.96
CA ILE A 4 3.67 1.71 -12.15
C ILE A 4 3.84 0.58 -11.13
N VAL A 5 2.73 0.11 -10.54
CA VAL A 5 2.74 -0.98 -9.57
C VAL A 5 3.23 -2.27 -10.21
N ARG A 6 2.62 -2.65 -11.34
CA ARG A 6 3.02 -3.86 -12.08
C ARG A 6 4.46 -3.77 -12.59
N ALA A 7 4.84 -2.63 -13.18
CA ALA A 7 6.21 -2.44 -13.67
C ALA A 7 7.26 -2.56 -12.56
N GLY A 8 6.97 -2.08 -11.34
CA GLY A 8 7.88 -2.22 -10.21
C GLY A 8 8.09 -3.66 -9.78
N VAL A 9 7.02 -4.46 -9.70
CA VAL A 9 7.09 -5.89 -9.37
C VAL A 9 7.89 -6.65 -10.43
N ASP A 10 7.58 -6.42 -11.72
CA ASP A 10 8.26 -7.08 -12.83
C ASP A 10 9.76 -6.73 -12.87
N LEU A 11 10.12 -5.47 -12.60
CA LEU A 11 11.52 -5.01 -12.54
C LEU A 11 12.28 -5.60 -11.34
N ALA A 12 11.62 -5.75 -10.19
CA ALA A 12 12.20 -6.33 -9.00
C ALA A 12 12.36 -7.86 -9.09
N GLY A 13 11.70 -8.51 -10.06
CA GLY A 13 11.79 -9.97 -10.25
C GLY A 13 11.15 -10.77 -9.12
N VAL A 14 10.21 -10.16 -8.38
CA VAL A 14 9.47 -10.78 -7.28
C VAL A 14 8.02 -11.02 -7.67
N THR A 15 7.32 -11.85 -6.93
CA THR A 15 5.89 -12.04 -7.13
C THR A 15 5.07 -10.97 -6.41
N ALA A 16 3.86 -10.70 -6.87
CA ALA A 16 3.03 -9.62 -6.34
C ALA A 16 2.76 -9.74 -4.82
N HIS A 17 2.55 -10.96 -4.32
CA HIS A 17 2.25 -11.20 -2.91
C HIS A 17 3.46 -11.01 -1.97
N GLU A 18 4.67 -10.88 -2.51
CA GLU A 18 5.89 -10.57 -1.76
C GLU A 18 6.12 -9.05 -1.62
N VAL A 19 5.25 -8.23 -2.23
CA VAL A 19 5.39 -6.77 -2.24
C VAL A 19 4.29 -6.12 -1.42
N LEU A 20 4.70 -5.36 -0.41
CA LEU A 20 3.84 -4.42 0.31
C LEU A 20 3.90 -3.04 -0.36
N TYR A 21 2.81 -2.62 -0.97
CA TYR A 21 2.65 -1.26 -1.47
C TYR A 21 2.16 -0.34 -0.34
N VAL A 22 2.89 0.75 -0.11
CA VAL A 22 2.57 1.74 0.94
C VAL A 22 2.25 3.09 0.29
N GLY A 23 1.06 3.64 0.56
CA GLY A 23 0.63 4.93 -0.02
C GLY A 23 -0.44 5.64 0.82
N ASP A 24 -0.67 6.93 0.55
CA ASP A 24 -1.54 7.81 1.33
C ASP A 24 -2.88 8.13 0.65
N HIS A 25 -3.11 7.63 -0.57
CA HIS A 25 -4.36 7.84 -1.30
C HIS A 25 -5.01 6.51 -1.73
N PRO A 26 -6.10 6.07 -1.09
CA PRO A 26 -6.69 4.75 -1.33
C PRO A 26 -6.99 4.41 -2.80
N GLN A 27 -7.56 5.35 -3.55
CA GLN A 27 -7.92 5.13 -4.96
C GLN A 27 -6.71 5.07 -5.91
N ASN A 28 -5.58 5.68 -5.53
CA ASN A 28 -4.38 5.73 -6.35
C ASN A 28 -3.36 4.66 -5.97
N ASP A 29 -3.38 4.26 -4.70
CA ASP A 29 -2.38 3.39 -4.08
C ASP A 29 -2.98 2.03 -3.72
N VAL A 30 -3.97 2.02 -2.82
CA VAL A 30 -4.51 0.79 -2.21
C VAL A 30 -5.30 -0.04 -3.22
N ILE A 31 -6.36 0.52 -3.80
CA ILE A 31 -7.25 -0.19 -4.72
C ILE A 31 -6.49 -0.75 -5.93
N PRO A 32 -5.66 0.01 -6.66
CA PRO A 32 -4.95 -0.52 -7.82
C PRO A 32 -3.85 -1.52 -7.44
N ALA A 33 -3.14 -1.34 -6.33
CA ALA A 33 -2.14 -2.31 -5.89
C ALA A 33 -2.78 -3.65 -5.51
N ARG A 34 -3.89 -3.59 -4.77
CA ARG A 34 -4.69 -4.77 -4.43
C ARG A 34 -5.21 -5.50 -5.68
N ALA A 35 -5.69 -4.76 -6.68
CA ALA A 35 -6.13 -5.33 -7.95
C ALA A 35 -4.99 -6.01 -8.74
N CYS A 36 -3.74 -5.64 -8.49
CA CYS A 36 -2.55 -6.30 -9.04
C CYS A 36 -2.06 -7.49 -8.19
N GLY A 37 -2.72 -7.82 -7.08
CA GLY A 37 -2.37 -8.92 -6.18
C GLY A 37 -1.28 -8.58 -5.16
N LEU A 38 -0.97 -7.29 -4.95
CA LEU A 38 -0.03 -6.86 -3.93
C LEU A 38 -0.70 -6.78 -2.56
N GLN A 39 0.13 -6.88 -1.54
CA GLN A 39 -0.21 -6.48 -0.18
C GLN A 39 -0.23 -4.96 -0.06
N THR A 40 -1.09 -4.39 0.79
CA THR A 40 -1.34 -2.94 0.82
C THR A 40 -1.34 -2.35 2.23
N ALA A 41 -0.66 -1.22 2.41
CA ALA A 41 -0.74 -0.41 3.61
C ALA A 41 -1.14 1.03 3.28
N HIS A 42 -2.24 1.50 3.87
CA HIS A 42 -2.62 2.90 3.82
C HIS A 42 -1.86 3.68 4.91
N LEU A 43 -1.09 4.69 4.50
CA LEU A 43 -0.30 5.52 5.41
C LEU A 43 -1.03 6.83 5.70
N ARG A 44 -1.39 7.05 6.97
CA ARG A 44 -1.97 8.30 7.47
C ARG A 44 -0.86 9.35 7.68
N ARG A 45 -0.26 9.81 6.58
CA ARG A 45 0.77 10.85 6.57
C ARG A 45 0.40 11.93 5.57
N GLY A 46 0.67 13.19 5.92
CA GLY A 46 0.36 14.34 5.07
C GLY A 46 -1.14 14.62 4.94
N PRO A 47 -1.54 15.65 4.18
CA PRO A 47 -2.93 16.09 4.10
C PRO A 47 -3.87 15.03 3.50
N LEU A 48 -3.45 14.33 2.44
CA LEU A 48 -4.27 13.32 1.77
C LEU A 48 -4.45 12.08 2.65
N GLY A 49 -3.36 11.56 3.22
CA GLY A 49 -3.45 10.42 4.14
C GLY A 49 -4.37 10.67 5.34
N HIS A 50 -4.46 11.91 5.84
CA HIS A 50 -5.42 12.27 6.90
C HIS A 50 -6.85 12.45 6.37
N LEU A 51 -7.01 13.08 5.19
CA LEU A 51 -8.31 13.28 4.55
C LEU A 51 -9.03 11.94 4.30
N TRP A 52 -8.29 10.92 3.87
CA TRP A 52 -8.84 9.63 3.48
C TRP A 52 -8.83 8.58 4.60
N ALA A 53 -8.22 8.88 5.76
CA ALA A 53 -7.96 7.91 6.83
C ALA A 53 -9.17 7.08 7.27
N GLU A 54 -10.35 7.68 7.29
CA GLU A 54 -11.60 7.07 7.76
C GLU A 54 -12.51 6.58 6.61
N SER A 55 -12.07 6.71 5.35
CA SER A 55 -12.83 6.26 4.20
C SER A 55 -12.95 4.73 4.14
N GLU A 56 -14.02 4.23 3.52
CA GLU A 56 -14.17 2.79 3.23
C GLU A 56 -13.02 2.28 2.34
N ASP A 57 -12.58 3.11 1.38
CA ASP A 57 -11.45 2.77 0.51
C ASP A 57 -10.14 2.59 1.32
N ALA A 58 -9.88 3.43 2.33
CA ALA A 58 -8.71 3.26 3.20
C ALA A 58 -8.82 1.99 4.07
N ARG A 59 -10.04 1.58 4.43
CA ARG A 59 -10.29 0.32 5.16
C ARG A 59 -10.09 -0.93 4.31
N ALA A 60 -10.05 -0.80 2.98
CA ALA A 60 -9.72 -1.91 2.08
C ALA A 60 -8.22 -2.28 2.07
N ALA A 61 -7.36 -1.45 2.67
CA ALA A 61 -5.95 -1.76 2.86
C ALA A 61 -5.78 -2.87 3.90
N ASP A 62 -4.79 -3.74 3.68
CA ASP A 62 -4.49 -4.83 4.62
C ASP A 62 -3.91 -4.29 5.94
N TRP A 63 -3.20 -3.16 5.90
CA TRP A 63 -2.74 -2.41 7.07
C TRP A 63 -3.06 -0.91 6.96
N ARG A 64 -3.19 -0.25 8.11
CA ARG A 64 -3.33 1.20 8.22
C ARG A 64 -2.30 1.72 9.21
N LEU A 65 -1.38 2.55 8.73
CA LEU A 65 -0.21 2.98 9.48
C LEU A 65 -0.32 4.46 9.85
N GLY A 66 0.09 4.82 11.06
CA GLY A 66 0.30 6.21 11.46
C GLY A 66 1.64 6.78 11.01
N GLY A 67 2.61 5.92 10.64
CA GLY A 67 3.94 6.33 10.20
C GLY A 67 4.73 5.20 9.56
N LEU A 68 5.77 5.53 8.79
CA LEU A 68 6.65 4.54 8.12
C LEU A 68 7.56 3.77 9.08
N THR A 69 7.74 4.27 10.31
CA THR A 69 8.50 3.59 11.36
C THR A 69 7.65 2.59 12.13
N GLU A 70 6.35 2.53 11.85
CA GLU A 70 5.46 1.53 12.44
C GLU A 70 5.76 0.17 11.84
N ARG A 71 5.85 -0.86 12.69
CA ARG A 71 6.06 -2.23 12.24
C ARG A 71 4.76 -2.80 11.71
N VAL A 72 4.85 -3.47 10.56
CA VAL A 72 3.83 -4.38 10.05
C VAL A 72 4.31 -5.80 10.23
N ASP A 73 3.42 -6.70 10.67
CA ASP A 73 3.78 -8.09 11.00
C ASP A 73 4.31 -8.90 9.80
N VAL A 74 4.12 -8.38 8.59
CA VAL A 74 4.56 -9.02 7.34
C VAL A 74 5.98 -8.66 6.91
N VAL A 75 6.52 -7.52 7.35
CA VAL A 75 7.88 -7.08 6.97
C VAL A 75 8.88 -7.59 7.98
N ARG A 76 9.66 -8.59 7.59
CA ARG A 76 10.79 -9.10 8.38
C ARG A 76 12.04 -8.30 8.04
N ALA A 77 12.70 -7.75 9.06
CA ALA A 77 14.04 -7.21 8.89
C ALA A 77 15.01 -8.37 8.62
N GLN A 78 15.89 -8.20 7.63
CA GLN A 78 17.08 -9.05 7.48
C GLN A 78 18.17 -8.59 8.44
#